data_AF-A0A5S9MDU5-F1
#
_entry.id   AF-A0A5S9MDU5-F1
#
_cell.length_a   1.000
_cell.length_b   1.000
_cell.length_c   1.000
_cell.angle_alpha   90.00
_cell.angle_beta   90.00
_cell.angle_gamma   90.00
#
_symmetry.space_group_name_H-M   'P 1'
#
loop_
_entity.id
_entity.type
_entity.pdbx_description
1 polymer ?
#
loop_
_entity_poly.entity_id
_entity_poly.type
_entity_poly.pdbx_seq_one_letter_code
_entity_poly.pdbx_strand_id
1 'polypeptide(L)'
;MKDAVAISQYVDCDWDAENMFEAGEHVLLSSLKITQLKKHERRIFFDELEAAKRSYDALPIKKLQDLAVSGKDLMAFRQKPSGKWIAEELDFVKKAVLQNRLENRKEAIEEWLKACDPQLEND
;
A
#
# COMPACT_ATOMS: atom_id res chain seq x y z
N MET A 1 -10.71 14.72 -13.62
CA MET A 1 -9.79 15.71 -13.00
C MET A 1 -8.95 15.11 -11.90
N LYS A 2 -9.51 14.36 -10.94
CA LYS A 2 -8.74 13.72 -9.85
C LYS A 2 -7.58 12.86 -10.36
N ASP A 3 -7.83 12.02 -11.37
CA ASP A 3 -6.80 11.14 -11.93
C ASP A 3 -5.65 11.91 -12.59
N ALA A 4 -5.95 12.99 -13.33
CA ALA A 4 -4.93 13.80 -13.98
C ALA A 4 -4.01 14.52 -12.97
N VAL A 5 -4.59 14.96 -11.85
CA VAL A 5 -3.82 15.55 -10.73
C VAL A 5 -2.93 14.49 -10.09
N ALA A 6 -3.48 13.33 -9.77
CA ALA A 6 -2.72 12.22 -9.20
C ALA A 6 -1.57 11.78 -10.13
N ILE A 7 -1.85 11.60 -11.42
CA ILE A 7 -0.83 11.26 -12.42
C ILE A 7 0.30 12.28 -12.41
N SER A 8 -0.02 13.58 -12.42
CA SER A 8 0.99 14.64 -12.42
C SER A 8 1.86 14.67 -11.15
N GLN A 9 1.34 14.21 -10.01
CA GLN A 9 2.10 14.13 -8.76
C GLN A 9 3.15 13.01 -8.78
N TYR A 10 2.88 11.91 -9.48
CA TYR A 10 3.80 10.76 -9.58
C TYR A 10 4.67 10.77 -10.84
N VAL A 11 4.58 11.81 -11.67
CA VAL A 11 5.51 11.99 -12.81
C VAL A 11 6.90 12.31 -12.27
N ASP A 12 7.90 11.53 -12.69
CA ASP A 12 9.29 11.63 -12.22
C ASP A 12 9.51 11.26 -10.72
N CYS A 13 8.56 10.55 -10.11
CA CYS A 13 8.65 10.02 -8.74
C CYS A 13 9.41 8.67 -8.67
N ASP A 14 10.08 8.41 -7.55
CA ASP A 14 10.61 7.09 -7.21
C ASP A 14 9.47 6.16 -6.79
N TRP A 15 9.21 5.13 -7.60
CA TRP A 15 8.14 4.17 -7.35
C TRP A 15 8.53 3.15 -6.30
N ASP A 16 8.00 3.31 -5.09
CA ASP A 16 7.99 2.28 -4.04
C ASP A 16 6.61 1.62 -3.90
N ALA A 17 6.55 0.56 -3.10
CA ALA A 17 5.34 -0.23 -2.90
C ALA A 17 4.15 0.58 -2.35
N GLU A 18 4.41 1.60 -1.53
CA GLU A 18 3.38 2.47 -0.96
C GLU A 18 2.83 3.43 -1.99
N ASN A 19 3.71 4.11 -2.74
CA ASN A 19 3.29 4.98 -3.83
C ASN A 19 2.55 4.22 -4.94
N MET A 20 3.00 3.01 -5.28
CA MET A 20 2.31 2.14 -6.23
C MET A 20 0.89 1.78 -5.74
N PHE A 21 0.75 1.43 -4.46
CA PHE A 21 -0.54 1.11 -3.84
C PHE A 21 -1.49 2.31 -3.83
N GLU A 22 -1.02 3.48 -3.41
CA GLU A 22 -1.84 4.69 -3.28
C GLU A 22 -2.28 5.25 -4.64
N ALA A 23 -1.37 5.25 -5.62
CA ALA A 23 -1.66 5.67 -6.99
C ALA A 23 -2.63 4.71 -7.69
N GLY A 24 -2.43 3.40 -7.49
CA GLY A 24 -3.12 2.34 -8.22
C GLY A 24 -2.59 2.13 -9.65
N GLU A 25 -2.93 0.98 -10.23
CA GLU A 25 -2.39 0.52 -11.52
C GLU A 25 -2.53 1.55 -12.64
N HIS A 26 -3.71 2.16 -12.77
CA HIS A 26 -4.00 3.09 -13.85
C HIS A 26 -3.13 4.36 -13.78
N VAL A 27 -2.94 4.92 -12.59
CA VAL A 27 -2.12 6.11 -12.37
C VAL A 27 -0.65 5.77 -12.57
N LEU A 28 -0.17 4.65 -12.00
CA LEU A 28 1.18 4.13 -12.19
C LEU A 28 1.57 4.03 -13.67
N LEU A 29 0.77 3.30 -14.47
CA LEU A 29 1.05 3.09 -15.88
C LEU A 29 0.98 4.40 -16.69
N SER A 30 0.06 5.29 -16.33
CA SER A 30 -0.09 6.58 -17.02
C SER A 30 1.07 7.53 -16.72
N SER A 31 1.48 7.63 -15.46
CA SER A 31 2.62 8.45 -15.02
C SER A 31 3.93 7.95 -15.63
N LEU A 32 4.15 6.62 -15.66
CA LEU A 32 5.32 6.04 -16.31
C LEU A 32 5.39 6.34 -17.80
N LYS A 33 4.26 6.21 -18.51
CA LYS A 33 4.17 6.59 -19.94
C LYS A 33 4.57 8.05 -20.13
N ILE A 34 4.06 8.96 -19.31
CA ILE A 34 4.38 10.40 -19.41
C ILE A 34 5.87 10.65 -19.14
N THR A 35 6.44 10.00 -18.11
CA THR A 35 7.87 10.10 -17.80
C THR A 35 8.74 9.56 -18.94
N GLN A 36 8.36 8.42 -19.55
CA GLN A 36 9.06 7.89 -20.72
C GLN A 36 8.98 8.84 -21.92
N LEU A 37 7.79 9.37 -22.22
CA LEU A 37 7.59 10.31 -23.33
C LEU A 37 8.44 11.57 -23.15
N LYS A 38 8.59 12.06 -21.90
CA LYS A 38 9.47 13.19 -21.56
C LYS A 38 10.95 12.86 -21.72
N LYS A 39 11.40 11.69 -21.22
CA LYS A 39 12.82 11.31 -21.18
C LYS A 39 13.36 10.79 -22.52
N HIS A 40 12.52 10.18 -23.35
CA HIS A 40 12.93 9.43 -24.54
C HIS A 40 12.29 9.93 -25.83
N GLU A 41 12.12 11.24 -25.97
CA GLU A 41 11.68 11.88 -27.24
C GLU A 41 10.40 11.25 -27.83
N ARG A 42 9.39 11.03 -26.98
CA ARG A 42 8.08 10.43 -27.34
C ARG A 42 8.10 8.93 -27.67
N ARG A 43 9.09 8.17 -27.17
CA ARG A 43 9.04 6.70 -27.18
C ARG A 43 8.44 6.14 -25.89
N ILE A 44 7.73 5.03 -26.02
CA ILE A 44 7.16 4.26 -24.91
C ILE A 44 7.79 2.87 -24.97
N PHE A 45 8.35 2.42 -23.85
CA PHE A 45 8.92 1.08 -23.74
C PHE A 45 7.92 0.19 -23.01
N PHE A 46 7.35 -0.75 -23.76
CA PHE A 46 6.31 -1.64 -23.22
C PHE A 46 6.86 -2.60 -22.16
N ASP A 47 8.11 -3.06 -22.31
CA ASP A 47 8.78 -3.92 -21.33
C ASP A 47 8.91 -3.26 -19.95
N GLU A 48 9.21 -1.97 -19.88
CA GLU A 48 9.28 -1.24 -18.61
C GLU A 48 7.88 -1.08 -17.98
N LEU A 49 6.84 -0.87 -18.80
CA LEU A 49 5.46 -0.83 -18.33
C LEU A 49 4.99 -2.19 -17.82
N GLU A 50 5.34 -3.27 -18.52
CA GLU A 50 5.11 -4.64 -18.08
C GLU A 50 5.84 -4.93 -16.77
N ALA A 51 7.10 -4.51 -16.64
CA ALA A 51 7.86 -4.68 -15.41
C ALA A 51 7.20 -3.94 -14.24
N ALA A 52 6.81 -2.68 -14.43
CA ALA A 52 6.08 -1.92 -13.42
C ALA A 52 4.73 -2.54 -13.07
N LYS A 53 4.00 -3.03 -14.07
CA LYS A 53 2.73 -3.75 -13.85
C LYS A 53 2.96 -5.01 -13.02
N ARG A 54 3.99 -5.80 -13.33
CA ARG A 54 4.36 -7.00 -12.56
C ARG A 54 4.72 -6.64 -11.12
N SER A 55 5.45 -5.55 -10.91
CA SER A 55 5.74 -5.05 -9.55
C SER A 55 4.46 -4.67 -8.80
N TYR A 56 3.52 -4.01 -9.47
CA TYR A 56 2.20 -3.70 -8.91
C TYR A 56 1.37 -4.96 -8.61
N ASP A 57 1.39 -5.94 -9.52
CA ASP A 57 0.69 -7.22 -9.36
C ASP A 57 1.31 -8.09 -8.26
N ALA A 58 2.61 -7.94 -8.01
CA ALA A 58 3.34 -8.58 -6.93
C ALA A 58 3.10 -7.93 -5.55
N LEU A 59 2.39 -6.78 -5.49
CA LEU A 59 2.02 -6.20 -4.21
C LEU A 59 1.11 -7.16 -3.43
N PRO A 60 1.43 -7.44 -2.16
CA PRO A 60 0.67 -8.40 -1.34
C PRO A 60 -0.77 -7.92 -1.06
N ILE A 61 -1.00 -6.61 -1.15
CA ILE A 61 -2.33 -5.99 -1.07
C ILE A 61 -2.43 -4.89 -2.12
N LYS A 62 -3.62 -4.72 -2.71
CA LYS A 62 -3.89 -3.65 -3.69
C LYS A 62 -4.88 -2.62 -3.16
N LYS A 63 -5.67 -2.99 -2.15
CA LYS A 63 -6.59 -2.12 -1.42
C LYS A 63 -6.52 -2.41 0.07
N LEU A 64 -6.93 -1.43 0.89
CA LEU A 64 -7.06 -1.62 2.34
C LEU A 64 -8.04 -2.74 2.69
N GLN A 65 -9.01 -3.02 1.82
CA GLN A 65 -9.97 -4.12 1.99
C GLN A 65 -9.37 -5.50 1.70
N ASP A 66 -8.21 -5.59 1.05
CA ASP A 66 -7.51 -6.86 0.85
C ASP A 66 -6.77 -7.31 2.12
N LEU A 67 -6.64 -6.45 3.14
CA LEU A 67 -6.08 -6.85 4.42
C LEU A 67 -6.92 -7.94 5.07
N ALA A 68 -6.26 -8.98 5.57
CA ALA A 68 -6.88 -10.09 6.28
C ALA A 68 -7.50 -9.68 7.63
N VAL A 69 -7.21 -8.47 8.10
CA VAL A 69 -7.83 -7.87 9.28
C VAL A 69 -8.73 -6.72 8.87
N SER A 70 -9.90 -6.63 9.49
CA SER A 70 -10.76 -5.46 9.42
C SER A 70 -10.63 -4.63 10.69
N GLY A 71 -11.09 -3.37 10.64
CA GLY A 71 -11.17 -2.55 11.84
C GLY A 71 -11.98 -3.19 12.97
N LYS A 72 -12.95 -4.07 12.64
CA LYS A 72 -13.71 -4.84 13.64
C LYS A 72 -12.86 -5.90 14.33
N ASP A 73 -11.97 -6.56 13.60
CA ASP A 73 -11.04 -7.53 14.18
C ASP A 73 -10.09 -6.83 15.15
N LEU A 74 -9.54 -5.67 14.77
CA LEU A 74 -8.69 -4.86 15.64
C LEU A 74 -9.41 -4.41 16.92
N MET A 75 -10.69 -3.99 16.81
CA MET A 75 -11.52 -3.65 17.96
C MET A 75 -11.74 -4.83 18.90
N ALA A 76 -12.06 -6.00 18.35
CA ALA A 76 -12.23 -7.22 19.14
C ALA A 76 -10.91 -7.64 19.81
N PHE A 77 -9.81 -7.50 19.09
CA PHE A 77 -8.47 -7.86 19.55
C PHE A 77 -7.97 -6.97 20.68
N ARG A 78 -8.07 -5.64 20.53
CA ARG A 78 -7.66 -4.66 21.55
C ARG A 78 -8.71 -4.43 22.64
N GLN A 79 -9.93 -4.94 22.45
CA GLN A 79 -11.09 -4.67 23.29
C GLN A 79 -11.33 -3.17 23.53
N LYS A 80 -11.00 -2.33 22.53
CA LYS A 80 -11.14 -0.88 22.57
C LYS A 80 -12.26 -0.40 21.65
N PRO A 81 -12.99 0.67 22.02
CA PRO A 81 -14.05 1.22 21.18
C PRO A 81 -13.49 1.82 19.88
N SER A 82 -14.35 1.92 18.87
CA SER A 82 -14.07 2.56 17.59
C SER A 82 -13.41 3.91 17.79
N GLY A 83 -12.22 4.10 17.22
CA GLY A 83 -11.48 5.36 17.36
C GLY A 83 -10.48 5.58 16.23
N LYS A 84 -9.82 6.74 16.27
CA LYS A 84 -8.81 7.15 15.27
C LYS A 84 -7.66 6.14 15.14
N TRP A 85 -7.33 5.48 16.25
CA TRP A 85 -6.30 4.44 16.34
C TRP A 85 -6.50 3.27 15.37
N ILE A 86 -7.74 2.94 14.98
CA ILE A 86 -8.02 1.85 14.03
C ILE A 86 -7.45 2.19 12.65
N ALA A 87 -7.64 3.43 12.20
CA ALA A 87 -7.09 3.86 10.92
C ALA A 87 -5.56 3.89 10.95
N GLU A 88 -4.98 4.29 12.09
CA GLU A 88 -3.53 4.32 12.29
C GLU A 88 -2.93 2.90 12.33
N GLU A 89 -3.55 1.96 13.04
CA GLU A 89 -3.13 0.55 13.06
C GLU A 89 -3.31 -0.12 11.70
N LEU A 90 -4.42 0.11 11.00
CA LEU A 90 -4.60 -0.40 9.65
C LEU A 90 -3.55 0.16 8.68
N ASP A 91 -3.21 1.45 8.77
CA ASP A 91 -2.16 2.05 7.95
C ASP A 91 -0.77 1.47 8.28
N PHE A 92 -0.52 1.21 9.57
CA PHE A 92 0.72 0.62 10.05
C PHE A 92 0.90 -0.82 9.55
N VAL A 93 -0.16 -1.64 9.68
CA VAL A 93 -0.20 -3.00 9.13
C VAL A 93 -0.08 -2.96 7.61
N LYS A 94 -0.83 -2.09 6.92
CA LYS A 94 -0.75 -1.89 5.47
C LYS A 94 0.70 -1.66 5.03
N LYS A 95 1.42 -0.75 5.69
CA LYS A 95 2.84 -0.47 5.40
C LYS A 95 3.73 -1.69 5.62
N ALA A 96 3.58 -2.40 6.73
CA ALA A 96 4.36 -3.60 7.01
C ALA A 96 4.12 -4.71 5.98
N VAL A 97 2.86 -4.91 5.58
CA VAL A 97 2.46 -5.87 4.55
C VAL A 97 3.01 -5.46 3.19
N LEU A 98 2.85 -4.20 2.78
CA LEU A 98 3.40 -3.68 1.51
C LEU A 98 4.92 -3.84 1.43
N GLN A 99 5.62 -3.65 2.54
CA GLN A 99 7.08 -3.84 2.63
C GLN A 99 7.51 -5.32 2.68
N ASN A 100 6.57 -6.26 2.54
CA ASN A 100 6.83 -7.71 2.70
C ASN A 100 7.42 -8.08 4.07
N ARG A 101 7.26 -7.21 5.08
CA ARG A 101 7.71 -7.49 6.46
C ARG A 101 6.69 -8.31 7.25
N LEU A 102 5.43 -8.26 6.83
CA LEU A 102 4.31 -8.92 7.48
C LEU A 102 3.48 -9.66 6.43
N GLU A 103 3.20 -10.93 6.68
CA GLU A 103 2.27 -11.67 5.83
C GLU A 103 0.84 -11.14 6.03
N ASN A 104 0.09 -11.03 4.94
CA ASN A 104 -1.32 -10.63 4.98
C ASN A 104 -2.21 -11.77 5.53
N ARG A 105 -2.00 -12.15 6.78
CA ARG A 105 -2.75 -13.17 7.50
C ARG A 105 -3.20 -12.60 8.84
N LYS A 106 -4.45 -12.88 9.21
CA LYS A 106 -5.05 -12.36 10.45
C LYS A 106 -4.18 -12.66 11.67
N GLU A 107 -3.78 -13.92 11.86
CA GLU A 107 -2.96 -14.37 12.99
C GLU A 107 -1.60 -13.66 13.04
N ALA A 108 -0.89 -13.59 11.90
CA ALA A 108 0.41 -12.93 11.82
C ALA A 108 0.31 -11.43 12.15
N ILE A 109 -0.75 -10.77 11.67
CA ILE A 109 -0.99 -9.36 11.93
C ILE A 109 -1.31 -9.13 13.41
N GLU A 110 -2.16 -9.97 14.01
CA GLU A 110 -2.48 -9.93 15.44
C GLU A 110 -1.22 -10.14 16.31
N GLU A 111 -0.38 -11.13 15.98
CA GLU A 111 0.90 -11.35 16.67
C GLU A 111 1.86 -10.17 16.53
N TRP A 112 1.96 -9.60 15.33
CA TRP A 112 2.83 -8.46 15.08
C TRP A 112 2.37 -7.21 15.83
N LEU A 113 1.06 -6.96 15.91
CA LEU A 113 0.49 -5.87 16.69
C LEU A 113 0.72 -6.04 18.19
N LYS A 114 0.67 -7.27 18.71
CA LYS A 114 1.09 -7.60 20.09
C LYS A 114 2.56 -7.29 20.31
N ALA A 115 3.43 -7.73 19.40
CA ALA A 115 4.87 -7.51 19.51
C ALA A 115 5.26 -6.03 19.42
N CYS A 116 4.54 -5.23 18.63
CA CYS A 116 4.85 -3.82 18.43
C CYS A 116 4.30 -2.91 19.55
N ASP A 117 3.37 -3.39 20.37
CA ASP A 117 2.77 -2.64 21.47
C ASP A 117 2.94 -3.39 22.80
N PRO A 118 4.09 -3.22 23.49
CA PRO A 118 4.38 -3.90 24.76
C PRO A 118 3.53 -3.42 25.95
N GLN A 119 2.49 -2.60 25.73
CA GLN A 119 1.60 -2.11 26.79
C GLN A 119 0.45 -3.08 27.14
N LEU A 120 0.32 -4.20 26.43
CA LEU A 120 -0.69 -5.24 26.70
C LEU A 120 -0.36 -6.16 27.88
N GLU A 121 0.83 -6.02 28.50
CA GLU A 121 1.28 -6.91 29.58
C GLU A 121 1.04 -6.37 31.01
N ASN A 122 0.35 -5.23 31.15
CA ASN A 122 0.06 -4.63 32.47
C ASN A 122 -1.45 -4.40 32.66
N ASP A 123 -2.20 -5.48 32.88
CA ASP A 123 -3.44 -5.45 33.67
C ASP A 123 -3.41 -6.60 34.68
#